data_AF-A0A2M8B380-F1
#
_entry.id   AF-A0A2M8B380-F1
#
_cell.length_a   1.000
_cell.length_b   1.000
_cell.length_c   1.000
_cell.angle_alpha   90.00
_cell.angle_beta   90.00
_cell.angle_gamma   90.00
#
_symmetry.space_group_name_H-M   'P 1'
#
loop_
_entity.id
_entity.type
_entity.pdbx_description
1 polymer ?
#
loop_
_entity_poly.entity_id
_entity_poly.type
_entity_poly.pdbx_seq_one_letter_code
_entity_poly.pdbx_strand_id
1 'polypeptide(L)'
;MRNLLGIIGSPRKMGNCELMVKEIAATLPEPAKLSMVRLVEKEIRPCKACYRCLVGDCPHQDDYAGVLRAIMEADAVVVAAPAYFRGTHSSLQRFLDRCLQAYRHVDALHGKPAVAVATAGVEDGEGSALQGVENFIRQLGFSLKGRAVVRATFPGDAIVSEEGGRAARRLAAALVSPADYVPEGVSCPECRGTYFEFRGTSAVYCLSCGGAGTFSVDGGNVVLAIGPPAHSWRKKEEMASHGKWLIGRREEFLRQRDRLKDAVKPYLGGEFL
;
A
#
# COMPACT_ATOMS: atom_id res chain seq x y z
N MET A 1 8.38 15.74 -13.67
CA MET A 1 7.58 14.49 -13.73
C MET A 1 6.62 14.60 -14.89
N ARG A 2 6.49 13.61 -15.77
CA ARG A 2 5.62 13.72 -16.98
C ARG A 2 4.26 13.07 -16.77
N ASN A 3 4.24 11.88 -16.16
CA ASN A 3 3.02 11.07 -16.01
C ASN A 3 2.70 10.81 -14.53
N LEU A 4 1.54 11.28 -14.09
CA LEU A 4 1.01 11.02 -12.75
C LEU A 4 -0.17 10.03 -12.85
N LEU A 5 -0.13 8.96 -12.06
CA LEU A 5 -1.26 8.03 -11.94
C LEU A 5 -2.01 8.24 -10.62
N GLY A 6 -3.30 8.53 -10.72
CA GLY A 6 -4.23 8.50 -9.58
C GLY A 6 -4.89 7.13 -9.42
N ILE A 7 -4.68 6.48 -8.28
CA ILE A 7 -5.32 5.21 -7.91
C ILE A 7 -6.41 5.51 -6.87
N ILE A 8 -7.66 5.30 -7.26
CA ILE A 8 -8.84 5.66 -6.47
C ILE A 8 -9.53 4.39 -5.97
N GLY A 9 -9.52 4.21 -4.65
CA GLY A 9 -10.21 3.14 -3.93
C GLY A 9 -11.66 3.46 -3.56
N SER A 10 -12.25 4.54 -4.06
CA SER A 10 -13.61 4.98 -3.70
C SER A 10 -14.66 4.61 -4.73
N PRO A 11 -15.85 4.11 -4.34
CA PRO A 11 -16.97 3.82 -5.26
C PRO A 11 -17.64 5.07 -5.85
N ARG A 12 -17.49 6.23 -5.22
CA ARG A 12 -18.14 7.46 -5.67
C ARG A 12 -17.32 8.12 -6.77
N LYS A 13 -17.89 8.18 -7.98
CA LYS A 13 -17.40 9.06 -9.06
C LYS A 13 -17.48 10.51 -8.60
N MET A 14 -16.42 11.28 -8.87
CA MET A 14 -16.30 12.67 -8.39
C MET A 14 -16.46 12.79 -6.85
N GLY A 15 -16.18 11.72 -6.11
CA GLY A 15 -16.14 11.73 -4.66
C GLY A 15 -14.82 12.29 -4.12
N ASN A 16 -14.75 12.46 -2.80
CA ASN A 16 -13.63 13.10 -2.11
C ASN A 16 -12.24 12.54 -2.46
N CYS A 17 -12.11 11.21 -2.61
CA CYS A 17 -10.82 10.62 -3.00
C CYS A 17 -10.40 10.98 -4.43
N GLU A 18 -11.33 10.95 -5.39
CA GLU A 18 -11.04 11.32 -6.78
C GLU A 18 -10.72 12.82 -6.87
N LEU A 19 -11.49 13.64 -6.15
CA LEU A 19 -11.27 15.07 -6.09
C LEU A 19 -9.89 15.39 -5.51
N MET A 20 -9.48 14.75 -4.40
CA MET A 20 -8.15 14.94 -3.81
C MET A 20 -7.02 14.58 -4.80
N VAL A 21 -7.17 13.50 -5.56
CA VAL A 21 -6.20 13.14 -6.60
C VAL A 21 -6.08 14.25 -7.65
N LYS A 22 -7.21 14.79 -8.12
CA LYS A 22 -7.23 15.88 -9.10
C LYS A 22 -6.64 17.17 -8.54
N GLU A 23 -6.97 17.50 -7.29
CA GLU A 23 -6.48 18.70 -6.62
C GLU A 23 -4.96 18.64 -6.41
N ILE A 24 -4.43 17.50 -5.96
CA ILE A 24 -2.99 17.27 -5.85
C ILE A 24 -2.31 17.45 -7.20
N ALA A 25 -2.88 16.88 -8.27
CA ALA A 25 -2.33 17.00 -9.61
C ALA A 25 -2.37 18.45 -10.14
N ALA A 26 -3.46 19.19 -9.88
CA ALA A 26 -3.61 20.60 -10.26
C ALA A 26 -2.68 21.53 -9.46
N THR A 27 -2.28 21.11 -8.26
CA THR A 27 -1.40 21.87 -7.35
C THR A 27 0.08 21.57 -7.57
N LEU A 28 0.42 20.68 -8.51
CA LEU A 28 1.83 20.41 -8.81
C LEU A 28 2.55 21.68 -9.29
N PRO A 29 3.82 21.89 -8.88
CA PRO A 29 4.61 23.03 -9.36
C PRO A 29 4.80 23.03 -10.88
N GLU A 30 4.90 21.85 -11.48
CA GLU A 30 4.95 21.65 -12.92
C GLU A 30 3.75 20.78 -13.36
N PRO A 31 3.04 21.14 -14.44
CA PRO A 31 1.95 20.32 -14.94
C PRO A 31 2.40 18.90 -15.31
N ALA A 32 1.67 17.90 -14.82
CA ALA A 32 1.84 16.51 -15.21
C ALA A 32 0.59 15.99 -15.94
N LYS A 33 0.77 15.05 -16.86
CA LYS A 33 -0.35 14.32 -17.47
C LYS A 33 -0.96 13.39 -16.42
N LEU A 34 -2.13 13.76 -15.90
CA LEU A 34 -2.89 12.94 -14.98
C LEU A 34 -3.66 11.84 -15.71
N SER A 35 -3.33 10.58 -15.41
CA SER A 35 -4.18 9.42 -15.70
C SER A 35 -4.79 8.90 -14.40
N MET A 36 -5.97 8.28 -14.45
CA MET A 36 -6.62 7.79 -13.24
C MET A 36 -7.23 6.40 -13.44
N VAL A 37 -7.21 5.61 -12.37
CA VAL A 37 -7.91 4.34 -12.26
C VAL A 37 -8.78 4.33 -11.03
N ARG A 38 -10.08 4.11 -11.22
CA ARG A 38 -10.99 3.74 -10.12
C ARG A 38 -10.94 2.24 -9.93
N LEU A 39 -10.19 1.76 -8.93
CA LEU A 39 -10.00 0.33 -8.70
C LEU A 39 -11.30 -0.41 -8.42
N VAL A 40 -12.30 0.28 -7.87
CA VAL A 40 -13.66 -0.25 -7.62
C VAL A 40 -14.39 -0.63 -8.92
N GLU A 41 -14.12 0.07 -10.03
CA GLU A 41 -14.74 -0.18 -11.34
C GLU A 41 -14.02 -1.27 -12.14
N LYS A 42 -12.88 -1.75 -11.63
CA LYS A 42 -12.08 -2.79 -12.28
C LYS A 42 -12.52 -4.17 -11.84
N GLU A 43 -12.67 -5.05 -12.81
CA GLU A 43 -12.85 -6.47 -12.54
C GLU A 43 -11.49 -7.07 -12.20
N ILE A 44 -11.25 -7.27 -10.91
CA ILE A 44 -10.07 -7.98 -10.41
C ILE A 44 -10.59 -9.14 -9.60
N ARG A 45 -10.55 -10.33 -10.18
CA ARG A 45 -11.06 -11.54 -9.51
C ARG A 45 -10.15 -11.93 -8.34
N PRO A 46 -10.69 -12.57 -7.28
CA PRO A 46 -9.90 -13.06 -6.16
C PRO A 46 -8.73 -13.93 -6.61
N CYS A 47 -7.60 -13.78 -5.93
CA CYS A 47 -6.43 -14.59 -6.19
C CYS A 47 -6.72 -16.08 -5.93
N LYS A 48 -6.39 -16.95 -6.89
CA LYS A 48 -6.51 -18.41 -6.74
C LYS A 48 -5.37 -19.06 -5.95
N ALA A 49 -4.45 -18.27 -5.38
CA ALA A 49 -3.24 -18.76 -4.71
C ALA A 49 -2.48 -19.85 -5.50
N CYS A 50 -2.49 -19.76 -6.84
CA CYS A 50 -1.94 -20.81 -7.71
C CYS A 50 -0.44 -20.66 -8.00
N TYR A 51 0.16 -19.53 -7.60
CA TYR A 51 1.59 -19.20 -7.77
C TYR A 51 2.12 -19.27 -9.23
N ARG A 52 1.24 -19.32 -10.24
CA ARG A 52 1.65 -19.34 -11.67
C ARG A 52 2.31 -18.04 -12.10
N CYS A 53 1.91 -16.91 -11.50
CA CYS A 53 2.47 -15.59 -11.82
C CYS A 53 3.93 -15.38 -11.34
N LEU A 54 4.51 -16.34 -10.60
CA LEU A 54 5.91 -16.26 -10.18
C LEU A 54 6.89 -16.50 -11.33
N VAL A 55 6.47 -17.23 -12.38
CA VAL A 55 7.31 -17.59 -13.54
C VAL A 55 6.71 -17.15 -14.87
N GLY A 56 5.60 -16.41 -14.83
CA GLY A 56 4.84 -15.97 -15.99
C GLY A 56 3.80 -14.93 -15.57
N ASP A 57 2.88 -14.59 -16.46
CA ASP A 57 1.83 -13.64 -16.12
C ASP A 57 0.67 -14.32 -15.37
N CYS A 58 -0.10 -13.54 -14.62
CA CYS A 58 -1.31 -14.05 -13.99
C CYS A 58 -2.27 -14.61 -15.06
N PRO A 59 -2.79 -15.85 -14.91
CA PRO A 59 -3.65 -16.46 -15.93
C PRO A 59 -5.09 -15.92 -15.95
N HIS A 60 -5.45 -15.07 -14.99
CA HIS A 60 -6.76 -14.41 -14.99
C HIS A 60 -6.79 -13.36 -16.09
N GLN A 61 -7.71 -13.53 -17.05
CA GLN A 61 -8.06 -12.53 -18.05
C GLN A 61 -9.04 -11.53 -17.46
N ASP A 62 -8.53 -10.52 -16.77
CA ASP A 62 -9.32 -9.44 -16.16
C ASP A 62 -8.45 -8.17 -16.05
N ASP A 63 -8.95 -7.11 -15.41
CA ASP A 63 -8.33 -5.78 -15.47
C ASP A 63 -6.98 -5.66 -14.74
N TYR A 64 -6.58 -6.66 -13.94
CA TYR A 64 -5.38 -6.60 -13.11
C TYR A 64 -4.12 -6.25 -13.91
N ALA A 65 -3.90 -6.92 -15.05
CA ALA A 65 -2.71 -6.73 -15.86
C ALA A 65 -2.65 -5.31 -16.46
N GLY A 66 -3.81 -4.75 -16.83
CA GLY A 66 -3.91 -3.37 -17.30
C GLY A 66 -3.57 -2.35 -16.21
N VAL A 67 -4.07 -2.57 -14.99
CA VAL A 67 -3.77 -1.71 -13.84
C VAL A 67 -2.29 -1.78 -13.46
N LEU A 68 -1.71 -2.99 -13.37
CA LEU A 68 -0.28 -3.15 -13.06
C LEU A 68 0.61 -2.48 -14.11
N ARG A 69 0.24 -2.57 -15.40
CA ARG A 69 0.94 -1.89 -16.50
C ARG A 69 0.90 -0.37 -16.35
N ALA A 70 -0.29 0.20 -16.11
CA ALA A 70 -0.43 1.64 -15.88
C ALA A 70 0.42 2.13 -14.70
N ILE A 71 0.52 1.31 -13.63
CA ILE A 71 1.38 1.59 -12.49
C ILE A 71 2.87 1.61 -12.89
N MET A 72 3.32 0.61 -13.66
CA MET A 72 4.71 0.52 -14.11
C MET A 72 5.11 1.71 -15.00
N GLU A 73 4.20 2.15 -15.87
CA GLU A 73 4.42 3.25 -16.83
C GLU A 73 4.36 4.66 -16.22
N ALA A 74 3.81 4.79 -15.00
CA ALA A 74 3.71 6.08 -14.31
C ALA A 74 5.05 6.51 -13.71
N ASP A 75 5.33 7.82 -13.70
CA ASP A 75 6.50 8.36 -13.01
C ASP A 75 6.27 8.46 -11.50
N ALA A 76 5.02 8.70 -11.09
CA ALA A 76 4.59 8.75 -9.70
C ALA A 76 3.11 8.40 -9.52
N VAL A 77 2.71 8.18 -8.27
CA VAL A 77 1.38 7.67 -7.93
C VAL A 77 0.74 8.46 -6.78
N VAL A 78 -0.53 8.86 -6.93
CA VAL A 78 -1.38 9.26 -5.80
C VAL A 78 -2.31 8.11 -5.49
N VAL A 79 -2.34 7.62 -4.25
CA VAL A 79 -3.29 6.59 -3.82
C VAL A 79 -4.28 7.22 -2.85
N ALA A 80 -5.57 7.16 -3.17
CA ALA A 80 -6.63 7.73 -2.35
C ALA A 80 -7.75 6.72 -2.11
N ALA A 81 -8.11 6.45 -0.84
CA ALA A 81 -9.22 5.57 -0.50
C ALA A 81 -9.98 6.07 0.73
N PRO A 82 -11.31 5.82 0.83
CA PRO A 82 -12.08 6.21 1.99
C PRO A 82 -11.89 5.23 3.15
N ALA A 83 -12.09 5.72 4.37
CA ALA A 83 -12.21 4.92 5.57
C ALA A 83 -13.61 4.30 5.67
N TYR A 84 -13.73 3.00 5.46
CA TYR A 84 -14.97 2.22 5.60
C TYR A 84 -14.80 1.24 6.77
N PHE A 85 -15.68 1.33 7.78
CA PHE A 85 -15.57 0.56 9.02
C PHE A 85 -14.17 0.63 9.66
N ARG A 86 -13.60 1.83 9.75
CA ARG A 86 -12.27 2.09 10.34
C ARG A 86 -11.11 1.35 9.63
N GLY A 87 -11.33 0.89 8.41
CA GLY A 87 -10.35 0.27 7.53
C GLY A 87 -10.34 0.93 6.16
N THR A 88 -9.31 0.64 5.37
CA THR A 88 -9.25 1.12 3.99
C THR A 88 -10.25 0.36 3.12
N HIS A 89 -10.74 0.98 2.06
CA HIS A 89 -11.65 0.30 1.14
C HIS A 89 -10.98 -0.95 0.52
N SER A 90 -11.72 -2.07 0.49
CA SER A 90 -11.21 -3.40 0.12
C SER A 90 -10.64 -3.50 -1.30
N SER A 91 -10.99 -2.58 -2.19
CA SER A 91 -10.47 -2.53 -3.57
C SER A 91 -8.95 -2.42 -3.65
N LEU A 92 -8.29 -1.77 -2.66
CA LEU A 92 -6.83 -1.74 -2.57
C LEU A 92 -6.29 -3.14 -2.28
N GLN A 93 -6.82 -3.81 -1.25
CA GLN A 93 -6.40 -5.16 -0.87
C GLN A 93 -6.65 -6.18 -1.99
N ARG A 94 -7.81 -6.08 -2.66
CA ARG A 94 -8.15 -6.93 -3.82
C ARG A 94 -7.12 -6.87 -4.94
N PHE A 95 -6.49 -5.71 -5.17
CA PHE A 95 -5.37 -5.60 -6.11
C PHE A 95 -4.09 -6.22 -5.52
N LEU A 96 -3.78 -5.93 -4.26
CA LEU A 96 -2.58 -6.44 -3.57
C LEU A 96 -2.55 -7.98 -3.46
N ASP A 97 -3.70 -8.64 -3.32
CA ASP A 97 -3.80 -10.11 -3.23
C ASP A 97 -3.17 -10.84 -4.44
N ARG A 98 -2.99 -10.13 -5.56
CA ARG A 98 -2.39 -10.67 -6.79
C ARG A 98 -0.96 -10.17 -7.05
N CYS A 99 -0.41 -9.34 -6.16
CA CYS A 99 0.86 -8.66 -6.36
C CYS A 99 2.13 -9.47 -6.09
N LEU A 100 2.04 -10.79 -5.89
CA LEU A 100 3.23 -11.65 -5.99
C LEU A 100 3.90 -11.52 -7.39
N GLN A 101 3.13 -11.19 -8.44
CA GLN A 101 3.67 -10.90 -9.76
C GLN A 101 4.56 -9.64 -9.77
N ALA A 102 4.31 -8.67 -8.88
CA ALA A 102 5.05 -7.41 -8.82
C ALA A 102 6.55 -7.63 -8.55
N TYR A 103 6.93 -8.73 -7.88
CA TYR A 103 8.34 -9.07 -7.65
C TYR A 103 9.14 -9.31 -8.95
N ARG A 104 8.48 -9.65 -10.06
CA ARG A 104 9.11 -9.77 -11.38
C ARG A 104 9.32 -8.42 -12.07
N HIS A 105 8.69 -7.37 -11.55
CA HIS A 105 8.67 -6.02 -12.12
C HIS A 105 9.30 -4.99 -11.19
N VAL A 106 10.13 -5.44 -10.23
CA VAL A 106 10.78 -4.59 -9.23
C VAL A 106 11.54 -3.43 -9.87
N ASP A 107 12.18 -3.63 -11.04
CA ASP A 107 12.88 -2.57 -11.78
C ASP A 107 11.97 -1.40 -12.20
N ALA A 108 10.72 -1.69 -12.55
CA ALA A 108 9.76 -0.68 -12.99
C ALA A 108 8.95 -0.05 -11.83
N LEU A 109 8.91 -0.73 -10.68
CA LEU A 109 8.07 -0.37 -9.54
C LEU A 109 8.85 0.32 -8.41
N HIS A 110 10.03 -0.21 -8.06
CA HIS A 110 10.75 0.20 -6.85
C HIS A 110 11.14 1.69 -6.90
N GLY A 111 11.01 2.36 -5.74
CA GLY A 111 11.43 3.74 -5.57
C GLY A 111 10.51 4.79 -6.19
N LYS A 112 9.48 4.38 -6.94
CA LYS A 112 8.51 5.28 -7.57
C LYS A 112 7.87 6.20 -6.52
N PRO A 113 7.95 7.55 -6.66
CA PRO A 113 7.37 8.47 -5.71
C PRO A 113 5.86 8.28 -5.59
N ALA A 114 5.34 8.28 -4.36
CA ALA A 114 3.92 8.17 -4.12
C ALA A 114 3.43 8.91 -2.87
N VAL A 115 2.19 9.38 -2.90
CA VAL A 115 1.53 9.99 -1.73
C VAL A 115 0.23 9.27 -1.39
N ALA A 116 -0.07 9.20 -0.09
CA ALA A 116 -1.25 8.53 0.46
C ALA A 116 -2.32 9.53 0.92
N VAL A 117 -3.58 9.27 0.57
CA VAL A 117 -4.73 10.01 1.08
C VAL A 117 -5.78 9.04 1.61
N ALA A 118 -6.16 9.21 2.87
CA ALA A 118 -7.36 8.60 3.42
C ALA A 118 -8.43 9.66 3.65
N THR A 119 -9.68 9.41 3.25
CA THR A 119 -10.79 10.31 3.60
C THR A 119 -11.66 9.69 4.67
N ALA A 120 -11.99 10.44 5.72
CA ALA A 120 -12.85 9.97 6.82
C ALA A 120 -14.08 10.87 6.98
N GLY A 121 -15.24 10.27 7.22
CA GLY A 121 -16.51 11.01 7.29
C GLY A 121 -16.78 11.69 8.63
N VAL A 122 -16.01 11.38 9.67
CA VAL A 122 -16.14 11.95 11.02
C VAL A 122 -14.74 12.12 11.63
N GLU A 123 -14.66 12.94 12.67
CA GLU A 123 -13.48 13.05 13.53
C GLU A 123 -13.08 11.69 14.11
N ASP A 124 -11.79 11.36 14.07
CA ASP A 124 -11.18 10.10 14.54
C ASP A 124 -11.80 8.81 13.95
N GLY A 125 -12.48 8.95 12.80
CA GLY A 125 -13.21 7.89 12.11
C GLY A 125 -12.35 7.05 11.16
N GLU A 126 -11.11 7.47 10.88
CA GLU A 126 -10.24 6.83 9.90
C GLU A 126 -9.73 5.45 10.35
N GLY A 127 -9.49 5.26 11.65
CA GLY A 127 -8.85 4.06 12.18
C GLY A 127 -7.58 3.66 11.41
N SER A 128 -7.57 2.44 10.88
CA SER A 128 -6.44 1.88 10.11
C SER A 128 -6.45 2.28 8.62
N ALA A 129 -7.39 3.12 8.17
CA ALA A 129 -7.57 3.39 6.75
C ALA A 129 -6.32 3.97 6.08
N LEU A 130 -5.66 4.95 6.72
CA LEU A 130 -4.43 5.53 6.18
C LEU A 130 -3.29 4.50 6.14
N GLN A 131 -3.18 3.65 7.16
CA GLN A 131 -2.24 2.53 7.16
C GLN A 131 -2.46 1.60 5.96
N GLY A 132 -3.71 1.30 5.63
CA GLY A 132 -4.04 0.49 4.45
C GLY A 132 -3.60 1.12 3.13
N VAL A 133 -3.74 2.45 2.99
CA VAL A 133 -3.25 3.19 1.81
C VAL A 133 -1.72 3.19 1.77
N GLU A 134 -1.06 3.42 2.91
CA GLU A 134 0.40 3.32 3.01
C GLU A 134 0.92 1.92 2.69
N ASN A 135 0.22 0.88 3.13
CA ASN A 135 0.57 -0.50 2.83
C ASN A 135 0.49 -0.78 1.33
N PHE A 136 -0.52 -0.25 0.62
CA PHE A 136 -0.57 -0.37 -0.84
C PHE A 136 0.67 0.20 -1.52
N ILE A 137 1.11 1.39 -1.09
CA ILE A 137 2.31 2.06 -1.60
C ILE A 137 3.56 1.22 -1.29
N ARG A 138 3.74 0.89 -0.01
CA ARG A 138 4.99 0.28 0.49
C ARG A 138 5.17 -1.15 0.00
N GLN A 139 4.10 -1.95 -0.08
CA GLN A 139 4.18 -3.35 -0.53
C GLN A 139 4.49 -3.49 -2.03
N LEU A 140 4.21 -2.46 -2.82
CA LEU A 140 4.62 -2.38 -4.22
C LEU A 140 6.04 -1.80 -4.40
N GLY A 141 6.75 -1.50 -3.30
CA GLY A 141 8.11 -0.96 -3.33
C GLY A 141 8.21 0.53 -3.63
N PHE A 142 7.10 1.27 -3.59
CA PHE A 142 7.10 2.71 -3.86
C PHE A 142 7.72 3.52 -2.72
N SER A 143 8.24 4.69 -3.04
CA SER A 143 8.74 5.66 -2.06
C SER A 143 7.59 6.54 -1.59
N LEU A 144 7.13 6.32 -0.35
CA LEU A 144 6.14 7.20 0.29
C LEU A 144 6.79 8.58 0.50
N LYS A 145 6.24 9.60 -0.15
CA LYS A 145 6.68 11.00 -0.06
C LYS A 145 5.84 11.84 0.89
N GLY A 146 4.61 11.43 1.14
CA GLY A 146 3.72 12.13 2.06
C GLY A 146 2.41 11.40 2.25
N ARG A 147 1.70 11.78 3.31
CA ARG A 147 0.41 11.19 3.68
C ARG A 147 -0.52 12.21 4.30
N ALA A 148 -1.83 12.03 4.15
CA ALA A 148 -2.84 12.82 4.83
C ALA A 148 -4.11 12.00 5.12
N VAL A 149 -4.72 12.26 6.27
CA VAL A 149 -6.16 12.06 6.46
C VAL A 149 -6.84 13.37 6.08
N VAL A 150 -7.97 13.29 5.38
CA VAL A 150 -8.81 14.45 5.07
C VAL A 150 -10.22 14.17 5.57
N ARG A 151 -10.72 14.99 6.49
CA ARG A 151 -12.11 14.92 6.96
C ARG A 151 -13.05 15.38 5.84
N ALA A 152 -13.95 14.49 5.42
CA ALA A 152 -14.85 14.74 4.31
C ALA A 152 -16.07 13.81 4.34
N THR A 153 -17.20 14.31 4.82
CA THR A 153 -18.45 13.57 4.99
C THR A 153 -19.28 13.57 3.70
N PHE A 154 -19.49 14.75 3.13
CA PHE A 154 -20.27 14.97 1.93
C PHE A 154 -19.37 15.02 0.69
N PRO A 155 -19.93 14.73 -0.50
CA PRO A 155 -19.20 14.89 -1.75
C PRO A 155 -18.74 16.34 -1.93
N GLY A 156 -17.43 16.55 -2.08
CA GLY A 156 -16.83 17.88 -2.28
C GLY A 156 -16.13 18.45 -1.06
N ASP A 157 -16.41 17.96 0.15
CA ASP A 157 -15.84 18.45 1.41
C ASP A 157 -14.30 18.49 1.38
N ALA A 158 -13.68 17.50 0.74
CA ALA A 158 -12.22 17.42 0.67
C ALA A 158 -11.56 18.55 -0.13
N ILE A 159 -12.31 19.30 -0.95
CA ILE A 159 -11.76 20.41 -1.75
C ILE A 159 -12.18 21.76 -1.20
N VAL A 160 -13.39 21.88 -0.64
CA VAL A 160 -13.87 23.13 -0.04
C VAL A 160 -13.30 23.38 1.35
N SER A 161 -12.79 22.34 2.02
CA SER A 161 -12.17 22.47 3.34
C SER A 161 -10.73 23.00 3.24
N GLU A 162 -10.36 23.82 4.23
CA GLU A 162 -8.98 24.31 4.36
C GLU A 162 -8.00 23.16 4.62
N GLU A 163 -8.41 22.16 5.39
CA GLU A 163 -7.65 20.93 5.64
C GLU A 163 -7.27 20.22 4.33
N GLY A 164 -8.26 20.00 3.46
CA GLY A 164 -8.06 19.37 2.16
C GLY A 164 -7.14 20.17 1.24
N GLY A 165 -7.33 21.49 1.14
CA GLY A 165 -6.46 22.36 0.35
C GLY A 165 -5.01 22.39 0.87
N ARG A 166 -4.81 22.44 2.19
CA ARG A 166 -3.47 22.34 2.80
C ARG A 166 -2.83 20.97 2.54
N ALA A 167 -3.60 19.90 2.67
CA ALA A 167 -3.13 18.55 2.38
C ALA A 167 -2.70 18.42 0.91
N ALA A 168 -3.50 18.92 -0.04
CA ALA A 168 -3.17 18.87 -1.46
C ALA A 168 -1.86 19.60 -1.78
N ARG A 169 -1.69 20.84 -1.29
CA ARG A 169 -0.44 21.61 -1.46
C ARG A 169 0.78 20.89 -0.91
N ARG A 170 0.68 20.39 0.33
CA ARG A 170 1.79 19.68 0.99
C ARG A 170 2.16 18.39 0.25
N LEU A 171 1.16 17.62 -0.18
CA LEU A 171 1.40 16.36 -0.88
C LEU A 171 1.93 16.58 -2.31
N ALA A 172 1.44 17.59 -3.02
CA ALA A 172 1.95 17.96 -4.34
C ALA A 172 3.45 18.36 -4.27
N ALA A 173 3.82 19.20 -3.32
CA ALA A 173 5.22 19.58 -3.08
C ALA A 173 6.09 18.38 -2.66
N ALA A 174 5.57 17.51 -1.79
CA ALA A 174 6.29 16.32 -1.35
C ALA A 174 6.53 15.33 -2.49
N LEU A 175 5.56 15.15 -3.39
CA LEU A 175 5.63 14.18 -4.48
C LEU A 175 6.78 14.46 -5.46
N VAL A 176 7.14 15.73 -5.65
CA VAL A 176 8.27 16.16 -6.50
C VAL A 176 9.57 16.37 -5.73
N SER A 177 9.54 16.25 -4.40
CA SER A 177 10.71 16.44 -3.57
C SER A 177 11.69 15.26 -3.69
N PRO A 178 13.01 15.52 -3.80
CA PRO A 178 14.01 14.46 -3.74
C PRO A 178 14.09 13.85 -2.34
N ALA A 179 13.70 14.59 -1.29
CA ALA A 179 13.76 14.13 0.08
C ALA A 179 12.80 12.96 0.34
N ASP A 180 13.19 12.07 1.24
CA ASP A 180 12.31 11.02 1.73
C ASP A 180 11.34 11.57 2.77
N TYR A 181 10.15 10.99 2.84
CA TYR A 181 9.19 11.33 3.89
C TYR A 181 9.73 10.96 5.27
N VAL A 182 9.70 11.93 6.18
CA VAL A 182 9.97 11.73 7.61
C VAL A 182 8.67 12.08 8.35
N PRO A 183 7.99 11.10 8.97
CA PRO A 183 6.84 11.38 9.79
C PRO A 183 7.22 12.25 11.00
N GLU A 184 6.31 13.15 11.38
CA GLU A 184 6.41 13.83 12.67
C GLU A 184 6.23 12.84 13.82
N GLY A 185 7.00 13.01 14.88
CA GLY A 185 6.95 12.17 16.08
C GLY A 185 7.64 10.81 15.91
N VAL A 186 7.13 9.82 16.65
CA VAL A 186 7.74 8.49 16.76
C VAL A 186 7.52 7.69 15.48
N SER A 187 8.61 7.21 14.88
CA SER A 187 8.54 6.36 13.69
C SER A 187 9.54 5.21 13.76
N CYS A 188 9.23 4.14 13.05
CA CYS A 188 10.07 2.95 12.98
C CYS A 188 11.41 3.29 12.31
N PRO A 189 12.56 3.01 12.92
CA PRO A 189 13.87 3.31 12.31
C PRO A 189 14.08 2.57 10.98
N GLU A 190 13.44 1.41 10.80
CA GLU A 190 13.58 0.57 9.60
C GLU A 190 12.73 1.04 8.42
N CYS A 191 11.45 1.37 8.67
CA CYS A 191 10.49 1.64 7.58
C CYS A 191 9.83 3.02 7.65
N ARG A 192 10.07 3.79 8.71
CA ARG A 192 9.38 5.05 9.02
C ARG A 192 7.85 4.91 9.11
N GLY A 193 7.36 3.72 9.45
CA GLY A 193 5.96 3.49 9.79
C GLY A 193 5.65 4.07 11.17
N THR A 194 4.39 4.46 11.38
CA THR A 194 3.91 5.07 12.63
C THR A 194 2.84 4.22 13.33
N TYR A 195 2.75 2.93 13.00
CA TYR A 195 1.75 2.00 13.53
C TYR A 195 2.46 0.86 14.26
N PHE A 196 2.16 0.69 15.55
CA PHE A 196 2.88 -0.21 16.43
C PHE A 196 1.93 -1.01 17.32
N GLU A 197 2.34 -2.24 17.62
CA GLU A 197 1.79 -3.06 18.70
C GLU A 197 2.83 -3.09 19.82
N PHE A 198 2.45 -2.63 21.02
CA PHE A 198 3.29 -2.73 22.21
C PHE A 198 3.03 -4.07 22.89
N ARG A 199 4.09 -4.87 23.09
CA ARG A 199 4.03 -6.24 23.60
C ARG A 199 4.71 -6.30 24.96
N GLY A 200 3.92 -6.17 26.03
CA GLY A 200 4.46 -6.12 27.39
C GLY A 200 5.09 -4.75 27.70
N THR A 201 6.08 -4.73 28.60
CA THR A 201 6.60 -3.49 29.20
C THR A 201 7.71 -2.81 28.39
N SER A 202 8.35 -3.52 27.47
CA SER A 202 9.48 -2.97 26.70
C SER A 202 9.55 -3.44 25.25
N ALA A 203 8.71 -4.38 24.79
CA ALA A 203 8.78 -4.86 23.42
C ALA A 203 7.77 -4.13 22.51
N VAL A 204 8.16 -3.97 21.25
CA VAL A 204 7.36 -3.30 20.22
C VAL A 204 7.44 -4.06 18.91
N TYR A 205 6.33 -4.07 18.16
CA TYR A 205 6.22 -4.65 16.84
C TYR A 205 5.67 -3.60 15.86
N CYS A 206 6.38 -3.38 14.75
CA CYS A 206 5.95 -2.44 13.72
C CYS A 206 4.94 -3.10 12.78
N LEU A 207 3.71 -2.59 12.73
CA LEU A 207 2.64 -3.12 11.90
C LEU A 207 2.84 -2.81 10.40
N SER A 208 3.76 -1.92 10.05
CA SER A 208 4.06 -1.58 8.65
C SER A 208 5.09 -2.50 7.99
N CYS A 209 6.14 -2.90 8.71
CA CYS A 209 7.21 -3.75 8.15
C CYS A 209 7.37 -5.12 8.83
N GLY A 210 6.72 -5.34 9.97
CA GLY A 210 6.88 -6.56 10.77
C GLY A 210 8.18 -6.61 11.59
N GLY A 211 8.93 -5.51 11.67
CA GLY A 211 10.10 -5.42 12.53
C GLY A 211 9.71 -5.53 14.01
N ALA A 212 10.46 -6.30 14.78
CA ALA A 212 10.31 -6.43 16.22
C ALA A 212 11.52 -5.80 16.92
N GLY A 213 11.30 -5.30 18.14
CA GLY A 213 12.37 -4.69 18.91
C GLY A 213 11.88 -4.22 20.27
N THR A 214 12.55 -3.20 20.81
CA THR A 214 12.23 -2.62 22.11
C THR A 214 11.86 -1.15 22.01
N PHE A 215 11.16 -0.65 23.02
CA PHE A 215 10.92 0.77 23.23
C PHE A 215 11.35 1.17 24.65
N SER A 216 11.74 2.43 24.79
CA SER A 216 12.01 3.07 26.08
C SER A 216 11.45 4.48 26.08
N VAL A 217 11.33 5.08 27.27
CA VAL A 217 10.98 6.51 27.42
C VAL A 217 12.19 7.23 28.00
N ASP A 218 12.71 8.21 27.27
CA ASP A 218 13.84 9.05 27.68
C ASP A 218 13.46 10.53 27.56
N GLY A 219 13.53 11.27 28.67
CA GLY A 219 13.13 12.67 28.72
C GLY A 219 11.70 12.95 28.25
N GLY A 220 10.78 11.99 28.42
CA GLY A 220 9.38 12.08 27.93
C GLY A 220 9.19 11.67 26.46
N ASN A 221 10.25 11.31 25.75
CA ASN A 221 10.19 10.87 24.35
C ASN A 221 10.26 9.36 24.26
N VAL A 222 9.43 8.77 23.40
CA VAL A 222 9.51 7.35 23.07
C VAL A 222 10.64 7.12 22.09
N VAL A 223 11.59 6.27 22.47
CA VAL A 223 12.71 5.83 21.64
C VAL A 223 12.45 4.40 21.22
N LEU A 224 12.56 4.12 19.92
CA LEU A 224 12.37 2.78 19.34
C LEU A 224 13.71 2.20 18.88
N ALA A 225 14.01 0.99 19.34
CA ALA A 225 15.11 0.18 18.83
C ALA A 225 14.53 -1.05 18.15
N ILE A 226 14.22 -0.92 16.86
CA ILE A 226 13.65 -1.99 16.02
C ILE A 226 14.71 -2.43 15.03
N GLY A 227 14.98 -3.74 14.97
CA GLY A 227 15.87 -4.31 13.97
C GLY A 227 15.15 -4.62 12.65
N PRO A 228 15.91 -4.84 11.56
CA PRO A 228 15.32 -5.20 10.28
C PRO A 228 14.52 -6.50 10.40
N PRO A 229 13.31 -6.58 9.81
CA PRO A 229 12.53 -7.82 9.81
C PRO A 229 13.26 -8.91 9.01
N ALA A 230 12.98 -10.18 9.33
CA ALA A 230 13.56 -11.35 8.64
C ALA A 230 13.34 -11.32 7.12
N HIS A 231 12.23 -10.72 6.68
CA HIS A 231 12.00 -10.35 5.29
C HIS A 231 11.72 -8.85 5.24
N SER A 232 12.73 -8.08 4.81
CA SER A 232 12.56 -6.66 4.48
C SER A 232 12.15 -6.51 3.02
N TRP A 233 11.25 -5.57 2.76
CA TRP A 233 10.65 -5.28 1.45
C TRP A 233 11.07 -3.90 0.94
N ARG A 234 12.14 -3.35 1.52
CA ARG A 234 12.49 -1.93 1.38
C ARG A 234 13.55 -1.72 0.33
N LYS A 235 14.57 -2.59 0.30
CA LYS A 235 15.61 -2.51 -0.72
C LYS A 235 15.19 -3.28 -1.95
N LYS A 236 15.60 -2.76 -3.10
CA LYS A 236 15.31 -3.36 -4.41
C LYS A 236 15.83 -4.79 -4.48
N GLU A 237 17.03 -5.02 -3.95
CA GLU A 237 17.71 -6.31 -3.92
C GLU A 237 16.98 -7.32 -3.03
N GLU A 238 16.41 -6.87 -1.90
CA GLU A 238 15.64 -7.71 -0.99
C GLU A 238 14.32 -8.14 -1.62
N MET A 239 13.61 -7.24 -2.30
CA MET A 239 12.39 -7.57 -3.05
C MET A 239 12.69 -8.58 -4.17
N ALA A 240 13.77 -8.36 -4.94
CA ALA A 240 14.20 -9.29 -5.98
C ALA A 240 14.60 -10.66 -5.41
N SER A 241 15.33 -10.66 -4.28
CA SER A 241 15.71 -11.89 -3.55
C SER A 241 14.47 -12.66 -3.07
N HIS A 242 13.46 -11.96 -2.54
CA HIS A 242 12.22 -12.61 -2.14
C HIS A 242 11.46 -13.20 -3.33
N GLY A 243 11.42 -12.50 -4.47
CA GLY A 243 10.88 -13.06 -5.71
C GLY A 243 11.53 -14.40 -6.10
N LYS A 244 12.86 -14.48 -6.01
CA LYS A 244 13.62 -15.73 -6.22
C LYS A 244 13.28 -16.80 -5.18
N TRP A 245 13.18 -16.41 -3.91
CA TRP A 245 12.78 -17.31 -2.82
C TRP A 245 11.39 -17.92 -3.06
N LEU A 246 10.40 -17.11 -3.51
CA LEU A 246 9.06 -17.59 -3.84
C LEU A 246 9.06 -18.63 -4.97
N ILE A 247 9.87 -18.40 -6.02
CA ILE A 247 10.04 -19.37 -7.11
C ILE A 247 10.59 -20.69 -6.55
N GLY A 248 11.63 -20.64 -5.71
CA GLY A 248 12.18 -21.82 -5.04
C GLY A 248 11.16 -22.55 -4.16
N ARG A 249 10.32 -21.83 -3.40
CA ARG A 249 9.26 -22.44 -2.58
C ARG A 249 8.17 -23.09 -3.42
N ARG A 250 7.83 -22.52 -4.57
CA ARG A 250 6.91 -23.15 -5.53
C ARG A 250 7.48 -24.47 -6.04
N GLU A 251 8.76 -24.53 -6.39
CA GLU A 251 9.41 -25.77 -6.84
C GLU A 251 9.49 -26.81 -5.74
N GLU A 252 9.82 -26.39 -4.51
CA GLU A 252 9.83 -27.26 -3.35
C GLU A 252 8.45 -27.86 -3.07
N PHE A 253 7.39 -27.04 -3.10
CA PHE A 253 6.02 -27.51 -3.00
C PHE A 253 5.71 -28.57 -4.05
N LEU A 254 6.10 -28.37 -5.31
CA LEU A 254 5.86 -29.34 -6.39
C LEU A 254 6.54 -30.69 -6.11
N ARG A 255 7.74 -30.69 -5.51
CA ARG A 255 8.47 -31.93 -5.15
C ARG A 255 7.81 -32.73 -4.03
N GLN A 256 7.12 -32.06 -3.10
CA GLN A 256 6.47 -32.69 -1.95
C GLN A 256 4.94 -32.70 -2.01
N ARG A 257 4.36 -32.27 -3.14
CA ARG A 257 2.91 -32.06 -3.30
C ARG A 257 2.09 -33.27 -2.90
N ASP A 258 2.50 -34.46 -3.34
CA ASP A 258 1.71 -35.67 -3.14
C ASP A 258 1.77 -36.11 -1.65
N ARG A 259 2.94 -35.99 -1.01
CA ARG A 259 3.07 -36.17 0.45
C ARG A 259 2.19 -35.20 1.23
N LEU A 260 2.20 -33.91 0.89
CA LEU A 260 1.37 -32.91 1.56
C LEU A 260 -0.12 -33.16 1.32
N LYS A 261 -0.49 -33.57 0.10
CA LYS A 261 -1.86 -33.96 -0.25
C LYS A 261 -2.33 -35.11 0.64
N ASP A 262 -1.49 -36.11 0.88
CA ASP A 262 -1.82 -37.23 1.77
C ASP A 262 -1.96 -36.79 3.22
N ALA A 263 -1.10 -35.89 3.70
CA ALA A 263 -1.18 -35.33 5.05
C ALA A 263 -2.46 -34.52 5.31
N VAL A 264 -3.03 -33.85 4.29
CA VAL A 264 -4.28 -33.09 4.45
C VAL A 264 -5.54 -33.92 4.28
N LYS A 265 -5.47 -35.14 3.72
CA LYS A 265 -6.64 -36.01 3.49
C LYS A 265 -7.51 -36.24 4.74
N PRO A 266 -6.95 -36.47 5.95
CA PRO A 266 -7.77 -36.68 7.15
C PRO A 266 -8.62 -35.47 7.55
N TYR A 267 -8.28 -34.28 7.03
CA TYR A 267 -8.99 -33.03 7.30
C TYR A 267 -10.03 -32.69 6.23
N LEU A 268 -10.24 -33.57 5.24
CA LEU A 268 -11.30 -33.39 4.25
C LEU A 268 -12.67 -33.53 4.93
N GLY A 269 -13.56 -32.57 4.68
CA GLY A 269 -14.88 -32.50 5.29
C GLY A 269 -15.20 -31.07 5.75
N GLY A 270 -16.21 -30.94 6.60
CA GLY A 270 -16.75 -29.65 7.04
C GLY A 270 -17.83 -29.13 6.10
N GLU A 271 -18.86 -28.53 6.68
CA GLU A 271 -19.91 -27.84 5.94
C GLU A 271 -19.51 -26.38 5.75
N PHE A 272 -19.53 -25.92 4.50
CA PHE A 272 -19.33 -24.52 4.16
C PHE A 272 -20.70 -23.88 3.95
N LEU A 273 -20.91 -22.71 4.55
CA LEU A 273 -22.13 -21.90 4.43
C LEU A 273 -22.24 -21.26 3.05
#